data_AF-A0A9E5ND28-F1
#
_entry.id   AF-A0A9E5ND28-F1
#
_cell.length_a   1.000
_cell.length_b   1.000
_cell.length_c   1.000
_cell.angle_alpha   90.00
_cell.angle_beta   90.00
_cell.angle_gamma   90.00
#
_symmetry.space_group_name_H-M   'P 1'
#
loop_
_entity.id
_entity.type
_entity.pdbx_description
1 polymer ?
#
loop_
_entity_poly.entity_id
_entity_poly.type
_entity_poly.pdbx_seq_one_letter_code
_entity_poly.pdbx_strand_id
1 'polypeptide(L)'
;MHGVRRGRCLDHIFGVADSLLTDSDDMVQKGYGWMLKVASETYQQEVFEYVMKNKTSMPRTTLRYAIEKMPQDWRREAMKKDC
;
A
#
# COMPACT_ATOMS: atom_id res chain seq x y z
N MET A 1 21.63 15.40 16.73
CA MET A 1 22.08 15.06 15.35
C MET A 1 21.63 13.63 15.02
N HIS A 2 20.69 13.50 14.07
CA HIS A 2 20.30 12.29 13.28
C HIS A 2 19.39 11.16 13.82
N GLY A 3 18.25 11.48 14.44
CA GLY A 3 17.23 10.49 14.81
C GLY A 3 16.06 10.26 13.84
N VAL A 4 16.08 10.79 12.60
CA VAL A 4 14.85 10.92 11.77
C VAL A 4 15.02 10.39 10.34
N ARG A 5 15.65 9.23 10.13
CA ARG A 5 15.87 8.70 8.76
C ARG A 5 15.00 7.51 8.33
N ARG A 6 14.04 7.07 9.14
CA ARG A 6 13.16 5.93 8.79
C ARG A 6 11.71 6.32 8.44
N GLY A 7 11.04 7.15 9.25
CA GLY A 7 9.63 7.51 9.00
C GLY A 7 9.37 8.34 7.75
N ARG A 8 10.23 9.32 7.43
CA ARG A 8 9.97 10.29 6.35
C ARG A 8 9.79 9.69 4.96
N CYS A 9 10.40 8.54 4.67
CA CYS A 9 10.29 7.93 3.36
C CYS A 9 8.91 7.28 3.17
N LEU A 10 8.42 6.60 4.21
CA LEU A 10 7.08 6.00 4.22
C LEU A 10 5.98 7.05 4.19
N ASP A 11 6.09 8.09 5.01
CA ASP A 11 5.11 9.19 5.02
C ASP A 11 4.97 9.84 3.64
N HIS A 12 6.09 9.98 2.92
CA HIS A 12 6.07 10.49 1.56
C HIS A 12 5.43 9.52 0.57
N ILE A 13 5.77 8.23 0.63
CA ILE A 13 5.16 7.19 -0.22
C ILE A 13 3.65 7.13 0.00
N PHE A 14 3.20 7.15 1.25
CA PHE A 14 1.78 7.15 1.58
C PHE A 14 1.10 8.44 1.15
N GLY A 15 1.73 9.61 1.34
CA GLY A 15 1.16 10.88 0.85
C GLY A 15 0.97 10.91 -0.67
N VAL A 16 1.93 10.35 -1.42
CA VAL A 16 1.81 10.20 -2.88
C VAL A 16 0.72 9.20 -3.23
N ALA A 17 0.69 8.04 -2.59
CA ALA A 17 -0.33 7.02 -2.84
C ALA A 17 -1.75 7.51 -2.49
N ASP A 18 -1.91 8.36 -1.47
CA ASP A 18 -3.19 8.93 -1.04
C ASP A 18 -3.69 9.94 -2.06
N SER A 19 -2.79 10.78 -2.58
CA SER A 19 -3.11 11.73 -3.66
C SER A 19 -3.51 11.03 -4.97
N LEU A 20 -2.97 9.83 -5.23
CA LEU A 20 -3.26 9.02 -6.42
C LEU A 20 -4.36 7.99 -6.19
N LEU A 21 -4.87 7.85 -4.96
CA LEU A 21 -5.83 6.81 -4.59
C LEU A 21 -7.17 6.95 -5.32
N THR A 22 -7.58 8.21 -5.55
CA THR A 22 -8.82 8.55 -6.28
C THR A 22 -8.65 8.55 -7.79
N ASP A 23 -7.43 8.34 -8.29
CA ASP A 23 -7.17 8.32 -9.72
C ASP A 23 -7.66 6.99 -10.33
N SER A 24 -8.41 7.13 -11.41
CA SER A 24 -9.03 6.00 -12.11
C SER A 24 -8.13 5.42 -13.20
N ASP A 25 -7.01 6.06 -13.51
CA ASP A 25 -6.07 5.61 -14.53
C ASP A 25 -5.33 4.34 -14.08
N ASP A 26 -5.44 3.27 -14.88
CA ASP A 26 -4.82 1.97 -14.62
C ASP A 26 -3.28 2.06 -14.52
N MET A 27 -2.63 2.97 -15.26
CA MET A 27 -1.18 3.19 -15.16
C MET A 27 -0.81 3.82 -13.82
N VAL A 28 -1.61 4.77 -13.34
CA VAL A 28 -1.41 5.40 -12.02
C VAL A 28 -1.60 4.36 -10.92
N GLN A 29 -2.68 3.58 -11.01
CA GLN A 29 -2.99 2.47 -10.11
C GLN A 29 -1.87 1.43 -10.02
N LYS A 30 -1.25 1.09 -11.14
CA LYS A 30 -0.09 0.20 -11.18
C LYS A 30 1.16 0.87 -10.61
N GLY A 31 1.37 2.15 -10.90
CA GLY A 31 2.53 2.92 -10.44
C GLY A 31 2.63 2.97 -8.91
N TYR A 32 1.59 3.47 -8.24
CA TYR A 32 1.62 3.50 -6.76
C TYR A 32 1.46 2.10 -6.15
N GLY A 33 0.81 1.15 -6.82
CA GLY A 33 0.77 -0.25 -6.38
C GLY A 33 2.13 -0.93 -6.35
N TRP A 34 2.97 -0.68 -7.35
CA TRP A 34 4.37 -1.14 -7.37
C TRP A 34 5.20 -0.45 -6.29
N MET A 35 4.97 0.84 -6.06
CA MET A 35 5.65 1.58 -4.99
C MET A 35 5.35 0.97 -3.62
N LEU A 36 4.07 0.67 -3.33
CA LEU A 36 3.65 0.00 -2.10
C LEU A 36 4.23 -1.43 -2.00
N LYS A 37 4.32 -2.15 -3.11
CA LYS A 37 4.95 -3.49 -3.15
C LYS A 37 6.43 -3.45 -2.76
N VAL A 38 7.18 -2.46 -3.24
CA VAL A 38 8.61 -2.31 -2.87
C VAL A 38 8.73 -1.85 -1.42
N ALA A 39 7.88 -0.93 -0.98
CA ALA A 39 7.84 -0.49 0.43
C ALA A 39 7.51 -1.66 1.37
N SER A 40 6.62 -2.57 0.96
CA SER A 40 6.25 -3.74 1.77
C SER A 40 7.36 -4.76 1.89
N GLU A 41 8.44 -4.72 1.10
CA GLU A 41 9.60 -5.60 1.35
C GLU A 41 10.36 -5.23 2.63
N THR A 42 10.32 -3.96 3.02
CA THR A 42 10.99 -3.46 4.24
C THR A 42 10.01 -3.18 5.38
N TYR A 43 8.80 -2.70 5.06
CA TYR A 43 7.80 -2.19 6.01
C TYR A 43 6.46 -2.89 5.81
N GLN A 44 6.45 -4.22 5.96
CA GLN A 44 5.27 -5.06 5.71
C GLN A 44 4.07 -4.61 6.53
N GLN A 45 4.27 -4.34 7.82
CA GLN A 45 3.19 -4.02 8.74
C GLN A 45 2.57 -2.67 8.43
N GLU A 46 3.39 -1.63 8.23
CA GLU A 46 2.95 -0.27 7.94
C GLU A 46 2.21 -0.20 6.61
N VAL A 47 2.71 -0.89 5.57
CA VAL A 47 2.01 -0.96 4.28
C VAL A 47 0.71 -1.75 4.40
N PHE A 48 0.69 -2.83 5.18
CA PHE A 48 -0.54 -3.60 5.41
C PHE A 48 -1.62 -2.76 6.11
N GLU A 49 -1.25 -2.03 7.16
CA GLU A 49 -2.16 -1.10 7.85
C GLU A 49 -2.68 0.00 6.91
N TYR A 50 -1.82 0.58 6.08
CA TYR A 50 -2.21 1.57 5.06
C TYR A 50 -3.20 0.98 4.04
N VAL A 51 -2.92 -0.21 3.52
CA VAL A 51 -3.78 -0.89 2.54
C VAL A 51 -5.14 -1.22 3.16
N MET A 52 -5.16 -1.74 4.39
CA MET A 52 -6.40 -2.07 5.10
C MET A 52 -7.24 -0.82 5.36
N LYS A 53 -6.63 0.28 5.77
CA LYS A 53 -7.30 1.58 5.98
C LYS A 53 -7.93 2.12 4.70
N ASN A 54 -7.26 1.94 3.57
CA ASN A 54 -7.67 2.48 2.27
C ASN A 54 -8.38 1.46 1.36
N LYS A 55 -8.66 0.23 1.84
CA LYS A 55 -9.15 -0.88 0.99
C LYS A 55 -10.48 -0.59 0.29
N THR A 56 -11.27 0.33 0.84
CA THR A 56 -12.59 0.74 0.31
C THR A 56 -12.46 1.64 -0.92
N SER A 57 -11.47 2.52 -0.93
CA SER A 57 -11.19 3.44 -2.03
C SER A 57 -10.16 2.87 -3.01
N MET A 58 -9.30 1.96 -2.54
CA MET A 58 -8.24 1.38 -3.36
C MET A 58 -8.80 0.32 -4.33
N PRO A 59 -8.42 0.38 -5.62
CA PRO A 59 -8.72 -0.66 -6.60
C PRO A 59 -8.16 -2.02 -6.19
N ARG A 60 -8.94 -3.07 -6.43
CA ARG A 60 -8.57 -4.46 -6.10
C ARG A 60 -7.29 -4.91 -6.79
N THR A 61 -7.01 -4.39 -7.99
CA THR A 61 -5.77 -4.63 -8.75
C THR A 61 -4.56 -4.12 -7.99
N THR A 62 -4.58 -2.86 -7.57
CA THR A 62 -3.51 -2.24 -6.78
C THR A 62 -3.33 -2.90 -5.42
N LEU A 63 -4.43 -3.14 -4.71
CA LEU A 63 -4.40 -3.84 -3.42
C LEU A 63 -3.68 -5.19 -3.54
N ARG A 64 -3.95 -5.95 -4.60
CA ARG A 64 -3.26 -7.23 -4.89
C ARG A 64 -1.75 -7.08 -5.05
N TYR A 65 -1.30 -6.03 -5.74
CA TYR A 65 0.13 -5.79 -5.94
C TYR A 65 0.82 -5.38 -4.63
N ALA A 66 0.19 -4.52 -3.84
CA ALA A 66 0.75 -4.03 -2.57
C ALA A 66 1.00 -5.18 -1.58
N ILE A 67 0.08 -6.15 -1.52
CA ILE A 67 0.16 -7.31 -0.61
C ILE A 67 0.86 -8.52 -1.23
N GLU A 68 1.39 -8.44 -2.45
CA GLU A 68 1.90 -9.59 -3.20
C GLU A 68 3.05 -10.31 -2.46
N LYS A 69 3.91 -9.53 -1.79
CA LYS A 69 5.07 -10.01 -1.04
C LYS A 69 4.76 -10.42 0.40
N MET A 70 3.53 -10.23 0.87
CA MET A 70 3.15 -10.51 2.25
C MET A 70 2.81 -12.00 2.48
N PRO A 71 2.77 -12.47 3.74
CA PRO A 71 2.32 -13.83 4.08
C PRO A 71 0.90 -14.11 3.55
N GLN A 72 0.59 -15.39 3.32
CA GLN A 72 -0.70 -15.79 2.76
C GLN A 72 -1.88 -15.40 3.68
N ASP A 73 -1.68 -15.43 4.99
CA ASP A 73 -2.70 -15.07 5.98
C ASP A 73 -3.09 -13.59 5.87
N TRP A 74 -2.09 -12.70 5.77
CA TRP A 74 -2.32 -11.27 5.60
C TRP A 74 -2.95 -10.96 4.24
N ARG A 75 -2.52 -11.67 3.18
CA ARG A 75 -3.13 -11.53 1.86
C ARG A 75 -4.61 -11.90 1.87
N ARG A 76 -4.97 -12.98 2.57
CA ARG A 76 -6.36 -13.40 2.74
C ARG A 76 -7.16 -12.36 3.50
N GLU A 77 -6.59 -11.81 4.57
CA GLU A 77 -7.24 -10.77 5.37
C GLU A 77 -7.50 -9.49 4.57
N ALA A 78 -6.51 -8.98 3.84
CA ALA A 78 -6.69 -7.82 2.97
C ALA A 78 -7.66 -8.05 1.81
N MET A 79 -7.79 -9.30 1.32
CA MET A 79 -8.69 -9.66 0.24
C MET A 79 -10.12 -10.00 0.69
N LYS A 80 -10.37 -10.15 2.00
CA LYS A 80 -11.72 -10.29 2.54
C LYS A 80 -12.51 -9.02 2.22
N LYS A 81 -13.59 -9.19 1.47
CA LYS A 81 -14.65 -8.18 1.39
C LYS A 81 -15.32 -8.16 2.76
N ASP A 82 -15.40 -6.99 3.38
CA ASP A 82 -16.36 -6.81 4.47
C ASP A 82 -17.74 -6.99 3.82
N CYS A 83 -18.44 -8.03 4.26
CA CYS A 83 -19.77 -8.37 3.78
C CYS A 83 -20.82 -7.50 4.47
#